data_AF-A0A8S2ALG7-F1
#
_entry.id   AF-A0A8S2ALG7-F1
#
_cell.length_a   1.000
_cell.length_b   1.000
_cell.length_c   1.000
_cell.angle_alpha   90.00
_cell.angle_beta   90.00
_cell.angle_gamma   90.00
#
_symmetry.space_group_name_H-M   'P 1'
#
loop_
_entity.id
_entity.type
_entity.pdbx_description
1 polymer ?
#
loop_
_entity_poly.entity_id
_entity_poly.type
_entity_poly.pdbx_seq_one_letter_code
_entity_poly.pdbx_strand_id
1 'polypeptide(L)'
;MSRGQSYLINFFRNRTRQNPNAQIRSLTVEYRDSESKPDEQKSAVSYTEMAETVSTIMRRRQRWQKTLVSDFPSFDFADPLFFRQLLKSQNNVMFSLWFFRWLCSNYDYTPDSVSLNLLFGALLDGKAVKAAKSFLDTTGFKPEPMLLEQYVKCLSEEGLVEEAIEVYNVLKEMGISSSVVTCNSVLLGCLKARKLDRFWELHKEMIESELDLERIRCLIQALCDGGEVSEGYELLKQGLNQGLDPGHDVYAKLISGFCEIGNYACISEILHTMIAWNHFPSIYTYQRIIKGLCMNKKELEAYCIFKNLKEKGYAPDRVVYTTMIHGFCEKGWLGSARKLWFEMINKGMRPNEFSYNVMMHGHFKRGEISLGEAFYYEMLRNGYGETTLSCNTVIRGFCSHGKSDEAFEIFKRMSETGVTPNAITYNALIKGLCKENKVEKGMKLYKELKALGLKPSGAAYAALVRNLKMSDSVATSLNLEIA
;
A
#
# COMPACT_ATOMS: atom_id res chain seq x y z
N MET A 1 -2.92 57.18 64.67
CA MET A 1 -1.54 57.69 64.80
C MET A 1 -0.90 57.70 63.42
N SER A 2 -0.25 58.80 63.09
CA SER A 2 0.31 59.13 61.79
C SER A 2 1.71 58.53 61.55
N ARG A 3 2.18 58.68 60.29
CA ARG A 3 3.57 58.59 59.76
C ARG A 3 4.04 57.18 59.34
N GLY A 4 4.63 56.94 58.17
CA GLY A 4 4.99 57.77 57.02
C GLY A 4 5.81 56.94 55.99
N GLN A 5 5.73 57.29 54.69
CA GLN A 5 6.78 57.37 53.63
C GLN A 5 7.87 56.26 53.54
N SER A 6 8.33 55.69 52.41
CA SER A 6 8.18 55.76 50.92
C SER A 6 8.86 54.46 50.38
N TYR A 7 8.65 53.92 49.17
CA TYR A 7 9.06 54.41 47.84
C TYR A 7 8.33 53.65 46.72
N LEU A 8 7.95 54.40 45.68
CA LEU A 8 7.33 53.99 44.41
C LEU A 8 8.39 53.94 43.31
N ILE A 9 8.48 52.85 42.53
CA ILE A 9 8.87 52.87 41.11
C ILE A 9 8.01 51.86 40.31
N ASN A 10 7.48 52.38 39.20
CA ASN A 10 6.54 51.88 38.19
C ASN A 10 6.97 50.57 37.47
N PHE A 11 6.09 49.78 36.83
CA PHE A 11 5.34 50.16 35.62
C PHE A 11 4.10 49.28 35.38
N PHE A 12 2.93 49.92 35.34
CA PHE A 12 1.69 49.33 34.82
C PHE A 12 1.57 49.51 33.31
N ARG A 13 1.27 48.39 32.67
CA ARG A 13 0.79 48.21 31.30
C ARG A 13 -0.52 49.00 31.12
N ASN A 14 -0.61 49.86 30.10
CA ASN A 14 -1.92 50.26 29.60
C ASN A 14 -1.92 50.51 28.09
N ARG A 15 -2.95 49.97 27.44
CA ARG A 15 -3.23 50.01 26.01
C ARG A 15 -3.57 51.43 25.57
N THR A 16 -2.98 51.88 24.47
CA THR A 16 -3.60 52.86 23.57
C THR A 16 -3.59 52.31 22.16
N ARG A 17 -4.81 52.13 21.59
CA ARG A 17 -5.04 51.91 20.16
C ARG A 17 -4.41 53.08 19.39
N GLN A 18 -3.35 52.82 18.63
CA GLN A 18 -2.93 53.70 17.54
C GLN A 18 -3.27 53.02 16.21
N ASN A 19 -3.87 53.83 15.35
CA ASN A 19 -4.43 53.47 14.05
C ASN A 19 -3.27 53.33 13.03
N PRO A 20 -3.07 52.21 12.33
CA PRO A 20 -1.94 52.04 11.41
C PRO A 20 -2.02 52.88 10.13
N ASN A 21 -3.18 53.49 9.85
CA ASN A 21 -3.45 54.20 8.59
C ASN A 21 -2.82 55.60 8.49
N ALA A 22 -1.96 56.00 9.43
CA ALA A 22 -1.33 57.33 9.42
C ALA A 22 0.01 57.39 8.66
N GLN A 23 0.64 56.26 8.32
CA GLN A 23 1.93 56.26 7.60
C GLN A 23 1.83 56.06 6.08
N ILE A 24 0.64 55.86 5.53
CA ILE A 24 0.45 55.55 4.09
C ILE A 24 0.12 56.82 3.26
N ARG A 25 0.00 58.00 3.88
CA ARG A 25 -0.35 59.24 3.18
C ARG A 25 0.82 60.06 2.63
N SER A 26 2.07 59.58 2.69
CA SER A 26 3.24 60.34 2.25
C SER A 26 4.02 59.71 1.09
N LEU A 27 3.33 59.36 0.01
CA LEU A 27 3.97 59.15 -1.30
C LEU A 27 3.19 59.93 -2.35
N THR A 28 3.13 61.25 -2.18
CA THR A 28 2.82 62.19 -3.26
C THR A 28 4.00 62.25 -4.21
N VAL A 29 3.76 61.86 -5.47
CA VAL A 29 4.67 62.02 -6.61
C VAL A 29 4.92 63.52 -6.79
N GLU A 30 6.10 64.00 -6.42
CA GLU A 30 6.60 65.30 -6.88
C GLU A 30 7.33 65.10 -8.21
N TYR A 31 6.79 65.71 -9.28
CA TYR A 31 7.50 65.92 -10.53
C TYR A 31 8.70 66.85 -10.26
N ARG A 32 9.92 66.35 -10.50
CA ARG A 32 11.08 67.21 -10.76
C ARG A 32 11.71 66.79 -12.07
N ASP A 33 11.58 67.68 -13.05
CA ASP A 33 12.36 67.69 -14.28
C ASP A 33 13.85 67.79 -13.95
N SER A 34 14.61 66.75 -14.30
CA SER A 34 16.04 66.87 -14.62
C SER A 34 16.51 65.60 -15.31
N GLU A 35 17.00 65.75 -16.54
CA GLU A 35 17.53 64.75 -17.43
C GLU A 35 18.65 63.89 -16.79
N SER A 36 18.47 62.56 -16.75
CA SER A 36 19.52 61.51 -16.93
C SER A 36 18.97 60.12 -16.60
N LYS A 37 19.20 59.13 -17.48
CA LYS A 37 18.96 57.70 -17.27
C LYS A 37 20.32 56.95 -17.16
N PRO A 38 20.40 55.72 -16.58
CA PRO A 38 19.27 54.78 -16.45
C PRO A 38 18.96 54.21 -15.06
N ASP A 39 17.63 54.04 -14.88
CA ASP A 39 16.83 53.64 -13.71
C ASP A 39 16.66 52.11 -13.48
N GLU A 40 17.66 51.27 -13.71
CA GLU A 40 17.46 49.81 -13.57
C GLU A 40 17.53 49.31 -12.11
N GLN A 41 18.37 49.89 -11.24
CA GLN A 41 18.49 49.43 -9.85
C GLN A 41 17.36 49.93 -8.93
N LYS A 42 16.79 51.11 -9.18
CA LYS A 42 15.76 51.72 -8.30
C LYS A 42 14.36 51.13 -8.54
N SER A 43 14.05 50.74 -9.77
CA SER A 43 12.78 50.09 -10.12
C SER A 43 12.69 48.66 -9.54
N ALA A 44 13.79 47.90 -9.58
CA ALA A 44 13.85 46.53 -9.06
C ALA A 44 13.59 46.46 -7.54
N VAL A 45 14.09 47.41 -6.74
CA VAL A 45 13.86 47.48 -5.28
C VAL A 45 12.39 47.80 -4.98
N SER A 46 11.79 48.72 -5.75
CA SER A 46 10.37 49.07 -5.64
C SER A 46 9.47 47.87 -5.95
N TYR A 47 9.82 47.07 -6.95
CA TYR A 47 9.03 45.89 -7.31
C TYR A 47 9.14 44.74 -6.30
N THR A 48 10.28 44.55 -5.62
CA THR A 48 10.42 43.56 -4.52
C THR A 48 9.52 43.89 -3.34
N GLU A 49 9.56 45.13 -2.84
CA GLU A 49 8.77 45.53 -1.68
C GLU A 49 7.28 45.49 -1.99
N MET A 50 6.91 45.88 -3.21
CA MET A 50 5.53 45.77 -3.70
C MET A 50 5.09 44.30 -3.78
N ALA A 51 5.93 43.40 -4.28
CA ALA A 51 5.63 41.97 -4.38
C ALA A 51 5.42 41.31 -3.00
N GLU A 52 6.23 41.65 -2.01
CA GLU A 52 6.05 41.20 -0.63
C GLU A 52 4.73 41.71 -0.03
N THR A 53 4.42 42.98 -0.27
CA THR A 53 3.18 43.61 0.20
C THR A 53 1.96 42.93 -0.42
N VAL A 54 1.95 42.72 -1.75
CA VAL A 54 0.90 41.99 -2.46
C VAL A 54 0.79 40.55 -1.95
N SER A 55 1.92 39.88 -1.70
CA SER A 55 1.97 38.54 -1.11
C SER A 55 1.33 38.44 0.27
N THR A 56 1.52 39.45 1.13
CA THR A 56 0.84 39.49 2.43
C THR A 56 -0.65 39.75 2.32
N ILE A 57 -1.08 40.59 1.37
CA ILE A 57 -2.50 40.90 1.12
C ILE A 57 -3.25 39.67 0.61
N MET A 58 -2.67 38.96 -0.36
CA MET A 58 -3.23 37.72 -0.90
C MET A 58 -3.39 36.63 0.17
N ARG A 59 -2.43 36.54 1.11
CA ARG A 59 -2.50 35.57 2.22
C ARG A 59 -3.52 35.93 3.29
N ARG A 60 -3.71 37.23 3.60
CA ARG A 60 -4.50 37.67 4.76
C ARG A 60 -5.94 38.07 4.44
N ARG A 61 -6.27 38.34 3.17
CA ARG A 61 -7.58 38.92 2.80
C ARG A 61 -8.37 38.04 1.82
N GLN A 62 -9.64 37.78 2.15
CA GLN A 62 -10.55 36.91 1.40
C GLN A 62 -11.00 37.51 0.05
N ARG A 63 -10.87 38.83 -0.15
CA ARG A 63 -11.17 39.56 -1.40
C ARG A 63 -9.98 40.42 -1.84
N TRP A 64 -8.81 39.79 -1.89
CA TRP A 64 -7.55 40.44 -2.23
C TRP A 64 -7.62 41.19 -3.56
N GLN A 65 -8.32 40.65 -4.57
CA GLN A 65 -8.50 41.27 -5.91
C GLN A 65 -9.05 42.70 -5.84
N LYS A 66 -10.14 42.91 -5.09
CA LYS A 66 -10.75 44.24 -4.93
C LYS A 66 -9.91 45.18 -4.06
N THR A 67 -9.12 44.60 -3.15
CA THR A 67 -8.24 45.35 -2.25
C THR A 67 -6.99 45.85 -2.99
N LEU A 68 -6.45 45.05 -3.92
CA LEU A 68 -5.29 45.47 -4.73
C LEU A 68 -5.65 46.63 -5.66
N VAL A 69 -6.81 46.57 -6.31
CA VAL A 69 -7.29 47.63 -7.20
C VAL A 69 -7.64 48.91 -6.41
N SER A 70 -8.14 48.79 -5.16
CA SER A 70 -8.45 49.96 -4.33
C SER A 70 -7.22 50.60 -3.70
N ASP A 71 -6.28 49.79 -3.24
CA ASP A 71 -5.13 50.25 -2.46
C ASP A 71 -4.00 50.76 -3.38
N PHE A 72 -3.93 50.28 -4.63
CA PHE A 72 -2.89 50.66 -5.60
C PHE A 72 -3.47 50.89 -7.01
N PRO A 73 -4.31 51.91 -7.22
CA PRO A 73 -4.99 52.15 -8.50
C PRO A 73 -4.05 52.63 -9.64
N SER A 74 -2.86 53.13 -9.31
CA SER A 74 -1.89 53.67 -10.28
C SER A 74 -0.74 52.73 -10.62
N PHE A 75 -0.71 51.52 -10.03
CA PHE A 75 0.36 50.56 -10.23
C PHE A 75 0.02 49.62 -11.38
N ASP A 76 0.97 49.43 -12.31
CA ASP A 76 0.80 48.49 -13.42
C ASP A 76 1.10 47.06 -12.97
N PHE A 77 0.05 46.33 -12.62
CA PHE A 77 0.14 44.93 -12.25
C PHE A 77 0.42 43.99 -13.45
N ALA A 78 0.30 44.49 -14.69
CA ALA A 78 0.53 43.73 -15.91
C ALA A 78 1.99 43.77 -16.37
N ASP A 79 2.91 44.39 -15.63
CA ASP A 79 4.35 44.35 -15.93
C ASP A 79 4.92 42.92 -15.72
N PRO A 80 5.48 42.26 -16.76
CA PRO A 80 6.12 40.95 -16.64
C PRO A 80 7.22 40.88 -15.59
N LEU A 81 7.99 41.96 -15.37
CA LEU A 81 9.08 41.99 -14.40
C LEU A 81 8.55 41.92 -12.97
N PHE A 82 7.44 42.60 -12.70
CA PHE A 82 6.75 42.52 -11.42
C PHE A 82 6.20 41.12 -11.18
N PHE A 83 5.57 40.50 -12.18
CA PHE A 83 5.03 39.14 -12.05
C PHE A 83 6.12 38.11 -11.71
N ARG A 84 7.31 38.19 -12.36
CA ARG A 84 8.46 37.33 -12.03
C ARG A 84 8.94 37.50 -10.59
N GLN A 85 8.94 38.73 -10.09
CA GLN A 85 9.38 39.05 -8.73
C GLN A 85 8.33 38.61 -7.69
N LEU A 86 7.05 38.72 -8.04
CA LEU A 86 5.95 38.17 -7.26
C LEU A 86 6.07 36.65 -7.13
N LEU A 87 6.31 35.92 -8.23
CA LEU A 87 6.48 34.46 -8.19
C LEU A 87 7.62 34.03 -7.25
N LYS A 88 8.74 34.77 -7.23
CA LYS A 88 9.86 34.51 -6.30
C LYS A 88 9.51 34.76 -4.84
N SER A 89 8.63 35.73 -4.56
CA SER A 89 8.22 36.10 -3.19
C SER A 89 7.08 35.24 -2.61
N GLN A 90 6.40 34.44 -3.45
CA GLN A 90 5.21 33.68 -3.06
C GLN A 90 5.57 32.24 -2.69
N ASN A 91 5.36 31.89 -1.42
CA ASN A 91 5.55 30.50 -0.95
C ASN A 91 4.41 29.55 -1.33
N ASN A 92 3.27 30.05 -1.83
CA ASN A 92 2.12 29.20 -2.14
C ASN A 92 1.67 29.37 -3.59
N VAL A 93 1.78 28.26 -4.29
CA VAL A 93 1.57 28.06 -5.73
C VAL A 93 0.15 28.41 -6.18
N MET A 94 -0.87 28.18 -5.34
CA MET A 94 -2.27 28.46 -5.70
C MET A 94 -2.54 29.96 -5.76
N PHE A 95 -1.89 30.76 -4.90
CA PHE A 95 -2.00 32.21 -4.98
C PHE A 95 -1.32 32.72 -6.26
N SER A 96 -0.15 32.20 -6.61
CA SER A 96 0.52 32.52 -7.88
C SER A 96 -0.37 32.24 -9.11
N LEU A 97 -1.05 31.10 -9.11
CA LEU A 97 -1.99 30.72 -10.18
C LEU A 97 -3.26 31.59 -10.19
N TRP A 98 -3.80 31.93 -9.02
CA TRP A 98 -4.95 32.84 -8.93
C TRP A 98 -4.61 34.28 -9.34
N PHE A 99 -3.41 34.75 -9.01
CA PHE A 99 -2.92 36.05 -9.46
C PHE A 99 -2.79 36.08 -10.98
N PHE A 100 -2.19 35.04 -11.56
CA PHE A 100 -2.09 34.89 -13.01
C PHE A 100 -3.46 34.90 -13.70
N ARG A 101 -4.42 34.08 -13.23
CA ARG A 101 -5.78 34.07 -13.79
C ARG A 101 -6.49 35.42 -13.65
N TRP A 102 -6.25 36.12 -12.56
CA TRP A 102 -6.79 37.45 -12.32
C TRP A 102 -6.20 38.49 -13.27
N LEU A 103 -4.89 38.44 -13.53
CA LEU A 103 -4.24 39.28 -14.54
C LEU A 103 -4.83 39.04 -15.91
N CYS A 104 -4.90 37.79 -16.38
CA CYS A 104 -5.45 37.45 -17.70
C CYS A 104 -6.94 37.81 -17.86
N SER A 105 -7.71 37.93 -16.78
CA SER A 105 -9.14 38.24 -16.84
C SER A 105 -9.46 39.73 -16.76
N ASN A 106 -8.57 40.56 -16.20
CA ASN A 106 -8.84 41.98 -15.95
C ASN A 106 -7.89 42.92 -16.70
N TYR A 107 -6.76 42.42 -17.16
CA TYR A 107 -5.77 43.14 -17.94
C TYR A 107 -5.55 42.34 -19.24
N ASP A 108 -5.33 43.02 -20.37
CA ASP A 108 -4.92 42.40 -21.65
C ASP A 108 -3.46 41.90 -21.57
N TYR A 109 -3.13 41.19 -20.49
CA TYR A 109 -1.81 40.69 -20.19
C TYR A 109 -1.52 39.47 -21.07
N THR A 110 -0.66 39.66 -22.07
CA THR A 110 -0.09 38.58 -22.86
C THR A 110 1.06 37.96 -22.06
N PRO A 111 0.96 36.69 -21.63
CA PRO A 111 2.02 36.07 -20.84
C PRO A 111 3.31 35.93 -21.65
N ASP A 112 4.44 36.34 -21.06
CA ASP A 112 5.76 36.03 -21.61
C ASP A 112 6.15 34.58 -21.30
N SER A 113 6.90 33.92 -22.20
CA SER A 113 7.23 32.50 -22.05
C SER A 113 8.03 32.21 -20.78
N VAL A 114 8.84 33.15 -20.32
CA VAL A 114 9.65 33.04 -19.10
C VAL A 114 8.76 33.02 -17.85
N SER A 115 7.76 33.90 -17.78
CA SER A 115 6.79 33.91 -16.68
C SER A 115 5.92 32.65 -16.65
N LEU A 116 5.54 32.12 -17.83
CA LEU A 116 4.80 30.85 -17.93
C LEU A 116 5.65 29.66 -17.45
N ASN A 117 6.93 29.61 -17.83
CA ASN A 117 7.87 28.58 -17.35
C ASN A 117 8.07 28.65 -15.83
N LEU A 118 8.22 29.85 -15.27
CA LEU A 118 8.38 30.03 -13.82
C LEU A 118 7.13 29.61 -13.04
N LEU A 119 5.93 29.93 -13.53
CA LEU A 119 4.68 29.51 -12.90
C LEU A 119 4.47 27.99 -13.03
N PHE A 120 4.82 27.40 -14.17
CA PHE A 120 4.76 25.97 -14.37
C PHE A 120 5.74 25.22 -13.46
N GLY A 121 6.99 25.67 -13.37
CA GLY A 121 7.97 25.14 -12.41
C GLY A 121 7.47 25.21 -10.96
N ALA A 122 6.89 26.36 -10.56
CA ALA A 122 6.28 26.48 -9.24
C ALA A 122 5.12 25.50 -9.01
N LEU A 123 4.32 25.18 -10.04
CA LEU A 123 3.27 24.16 -9.97
C LEU A 123 3.83 22.75 -9.78
N LEU A 124 4.93 22.43 -10.46
CA LEU A 124 5.62 21.15 -10.32
C LEU A 124 6.29 21.00 -8.95
N ASP A 125 6.95 22.04 -8.46
CA ASP A 125 7.56 22.08 -7.11
C ASP A 125 6.50 21.91 -6.02
N GLY A 126 5.30 22.46 -6.23
CA GLY A 126 4.14 22.27 -5.37
C GLY A 126 3.41 20.92 -5.54
N LYS A 127 3.88 20.02 -6.41
CA LYS A 127 3.22 18.76 -6.79
C LYS A 127 1.75 18.93 -7.23
N ALA A 128 1.38 20.09 -7.77
CA ALA A 128 0.02 20.41 -8.17
C ALA A 128 -0.27 19.95 -9.61
N VAL A 129 -0.12 18.65 -9.88
CA VAL A 129 -0.10 18.06 -11.23
C VAL A 129 -1.38 18.33 -12.05
N LYS A 130 -2.56 18.25 -11.42
CA LYS A 130 -3.84 18.55 -12.08
C LYS A 130 -3.99 20.03 -12.47
N ALA A 131 -3.45 20.92 -11.64
CA ALA A 131 -3.45 22.35 -11.92
C ALA A 131 -2.44 22.68 -13.04
N ALA A 132 -1.30 22.00 -13.06
CA ALA A 132 -0.31 22.08 -14.14
C ALA A 132 -0.91 21.63 -15.49
N LYS A 133 -1.68 20.55 -15.51
CA LYS A 133 -2.42 20.10 -16.71
C LYS A 133 -3.42 21.17 -17.20
N SER A 134 -4.32 21.61 -16.30
CA SER A 134 -5.29 22.66 -16.64
C SER A 134 -4.59 23.94 -17.11
N PHE A 135 -3.42 24.25 -16.56
CA PHE A 135 -2.63 25.39 -16.98
C PHE A 135 -2.13 25.23 -18.42
N LEU A 136 -1.52 24.09 -18.77
CA LEU A 136 -1.09 23.77 -20.14
C LEU A 136 -2.25 23.83 -21.14
N ASP A 137 -3.40 23.23 -20.82
CA ASP A 137 -4.58 23.23 -21.68
C ASP A 137 -5.11 24.65 -21.95
N THR A 138 -5.05 25.53 -20.95
CA THR A 138 -5.54 26.93 -21.09
C THR A 138 -4.57 27.87 -21.79
N THR A 139 -3.27 27.60 -21.71
CA THR A 139 -2.23 28.54 -22.16
C THR A 139 -1.58 28.12 -23.48
N GLY A 140 -1.61 26.83 -23.82
CA GLY A 140 -1.07 26.29 -25.08
C GLY A 140 0.43 26.51 -25.29
N PHE A 141 1.17 26.98 -24.27
CA PHE A 141 2.61 27.19 -24.38
C PHE A 141 3.37 25.86 -24.36
N LYS A 142 4.50 25.81 -25.06
CA LYS A 142 5.43 24.68 -25.02
C LYS A 142 6.44 24.93 -23.90
N PRO A 143 6.42 24.16 -22.80
CA PRO A 143 7.33 24.37 -21.69
C PRO A 143 8.77 24.01 -22.06
N GLU A 144 9.71 24.50 -21.28
CA GLU A 144 11.12 24.09 -21.41
C GLU A 144 11.30 22.58 -21.14
N PRO A 145 12.23 21.92 -21.85
CA PRO A 145 12.46 20.48 -21.72
C PRO A 145 12.74 20.02 -20.29
N MET A 146 13.49 20.81 -19.51
CA MET A 146 13.78 20.49 -18.10
C MET A 146 12.51 20.45 -17.23
N LEU A 147 11.55 21.33 -17.50
CA LEU A 147 10.27 21.36 -16.79
C LEU A 147 9.36 20.23 -17.23
N LEU A 148 9.41 19.84 -18.50
CA LEU A 148 8.69 18.66 -18.99
C LEU A 148 9.22 17.36 -18.36
N GLU A 149 10.54 17.20 -18.20
CA GLU A 149 11.11 16.06 -17.47
C GLU A 149 10.64 16.02 -16.00
N GLN A 150 10.65 17.17 -15.32
CA GLN A 150 10.13 17.28 -13.96
C GLN A 150 8.63 16.97 -13.90
N TYR A 151 7.86 17.38 -14.91
CA TYR A 151 6.43 17.10 -15.00
C TYR A 151 6.13 15.60 -15.15
N VAL A 152 6.87 14.91 -16.02
CA VAL A 152 6.78 13.45 -16.19
C VAL A 152 7.06 12.71 -14.88
N LYS A 153 8.07 13.16 -14.13
CA LYS A 153 8.38 12.59 -12.81
C LYS A 153 7.22 12.78 -11.82
N CYS A 154 6.66 13.99 -11.74
CA CYS A 154 5.51 14.26 -10.87
C CYS A 154 4.26 13.45 -11.27
N LEU A 155 3.96 13.32 -12.56
CA LEU A 155 2.85 12.51 -13.07
C LEU A 155 3.02 11.03 -12.71
N SER A 156 4.25 10.53 -12.80
CA SER A 156 4.59 9.13 -12.47
C SER A 156 4.50 8.84 -10.96
N GLU A 157 4.83 9.83 -10.11
CA GLU A 157 4.65 9.72 -8.66
C GLU A 157 3.17 9.66 -8.24
N GLU A 158 2.31 10.44 -8.89
CA GLU A 158 0.86 10.50 -8.64
C GLU A 158 0.08 9.33 -9.29
N GLY A 159 0.72 8.53 -10.15
CA GLY A 159 0.11 7.37 -10.81
C GLY A 159 -0.71 7.68 -12.05
N LEU A 160 -0.58 8.89 -12.63
CA LEU A 160 -1.25 9.30 -13.88
C LEU A 160 -0.41 8.87 -15.10
N VAL A 161 -0.38 7.56 -15.35
CA VAL A 161 0.57 6.94 -16.29
C VAL A 161 0.34 7.31 -17.76
N GLU A 162 -0.91 7.35 -18.24
CA GLU A 162 -1.18 7.68 -19.66
C GLU A 162 -0.72 9.11 -19.99
N GLU A 163 -0.98 10.04 -19.07
CA GLU A 163 -0.56 11.44 -19.20
C GLU A 163 0.97 11.57 -19.15
N ALA A 164 1.64 10.78 -18.31
CA ALA A 164 3.11 10.73 -18.28
C ALA A 164 3.68 10.25 -19.61
N ILE A 165 3.06 9.25 -20.25
CA ILE A 165 3.49 8.70 -21.54
C ILE A 165 3.25 9.71 -22.68
N GLU A 166 2.10 10.40 -22.69
CA GLU A 166 1.82 11.45 -23.68
C GLU A 166 2.87 12.56 -23.63
N VAL A 167 3.17 13.07 -22.43
CA VAL A 167 4.19 14.12 -22.24
C VAL A 167 5.58 13.61 -22.62
N TYR A 168 5.89 12.34 -22.31
CA TYR A 168 7.14 11.70 -22.72
C TYR A 168 7.28 11.58 -24.24
N ASN A 169 6.20 11.24 -24.96
CA ASN A 169 6.21 11.21 -26.42
C ASN A 169 6.42 12.61 -27.02
N VAL A 170 5.83 13.65 -26.42
CA VAL A 170 6.06 15.04 -26.83
C VAL A 170 7.54 15.42 -26.65
N LEU A 171 8.19 15.00 -25.55
CA LEU A 171 9.63 15.19 -25.34
C LEU A 171 10.47 14.51 -26.43
N LYS A 172 10.08 13.30 -26.85
CA LYS A 172 10.74 12.53 -27.92
C LYS A 172 10.59 13.20 -29.29
N GLU A 173 9.39 13.68 -29.62
CA GLU A 173 9.12 14.42 -30.87
C GLU A 173 9.92 15.74 -30.97
N MET A 174 10.28 16.35 -29.83
CA MET A 174 11.16 17.52 -29.79
C MET A 174 12.64 17.20 -30.04
N GLY A 175 13.00 15.93 -30.26
CA GLY A 175 14.36 15.52 -30.63
C GLY A 175 15.37 15.59 -29.48
N ILE A 176 14.90 15.67 -28.23
CA ILE A 176 15.74 15.70 -27.04
C ILE A 176 15.84 14.27 -26.51
N SER A 177 17.07 13.78 -26.33
CA SER A 177 17.31 12.51 -25.64
C SER A 177 16.83 12.66 -24.19
N SER A 178 15.64 12.14 -23.90
CA SER A 178 15.07 12.16 -22.56
C SER A 178 16.07 11.57 -21.56
N SER A 179 16.27 12.25 -20.43
CA SER A 179 17.21 11.78 -19.41
C SER A 179 16.84 10.37 -18.91
N VAL A 180 17.85 9.55 -18.59
CA VAL A 180 17.65 8.17 -18.09
C VAL A 180 16.80 8.14 -16.81
N VAL A 181 16.82 9.23 -16.03
CA VAL A 181 15.98 9.42 -14.84
C VAL A 181 14.49 9.55 -15.21
N THR A 182 14.17 10.31 -16.25
CA THR A 182 12.80 10.51 -16.74
C THR A 182 12.24 9.19 -17.26
N CYS A 183 13.02 8.50 -18.08
CA CYS A 183 12.79 7.15 -18.57
C CYS A 183 12.44 6.16 -17.44
N ASN A 184 13.26 6.09 -16.39
CA ASN A 184 13.04 5.20 -15.25
C ASN A 184 11.79 5.58 -14.45
N SER A 185 11.50 6.89 -14.33
CA SER A 185 10.31 7.36 -13.61
C SER A 185 9.01 6.93 -14.30
N VAL A 186 8.94 6.99 -15.64
CA VAL A 186 7.78 6.53 -16.42
C VAL A 186 7.59 5.03 -16.26
N LEU A 187 8.67 4.24 -16.39
CA LEU A 187 8.64 2.79 -16.21
C LEU A 187 8.17 2.41 -14.80
N LEU A 188 8.65 3.08 -13.76
CA LEU A 188 8.18 2.89 -12.38
C LEU A 188 6.71 3.30 -12.19
N GLY A 189 6.26 4.36 -12.87
CA GLY A 189 4.86 4.76 -12.92
C GLY A 189 3.97 3.65 -13.51
N CYS A 190 4.36 3.09 -14.67
CA CYS A 190 3.68 1.97 -15.31
C CYS A 190 3.58 0.74 -14.39
N LEU A 191 4.65 0.43 -13.66
CA LEU A 191 4.69 -0.66 -12.68
C LEU A 191 3.69 -0.45 -11.54
N LYS A 192 3.68 0.74 -10.94
CA LYS A 192 2.74 1.07 -9.86
C LYS A 192 1.28 0.98 -10.31
N ALA A 193 0.99 1.37 -11.55
CA ALA A 193 -0.34 1.25 -12.15
C ALA A 193 -0.68 -0.16 -12.65
N ARG A 194 0.25 -1.13 -12.54
CA ARG A 194 0.13 -2.52 -13.03
C ARG A 194 -0.18 -2.63 -14.53
N LYS A 195 0.28 -1.67 -15.34
CA LYS A 195 0.11 -1.68 -16.80
C LYS A 195 1.35 -2.27 -17.47
N LEU A 196 1.46 -3.60 -17.44
CA LEU A 196 2.63 -4.32 -17.96
C LEU A 196 2.77 -4.23 -19.49
N ASP A 197 1.66 -4.17 -20.25
CA ASP A 197 1.71 -4.09 -21.72
C ASP A 197 2.43 -2.82 -22.20
N ARG A 198 2.05 -1.66 -21.64
CA ARG A 198 2.70 -0.37 -21.94
C ARG A 198 4.13 -0.28 -21.43
N PHE A 199 4.44 -0.95 -20.32
CA PHE A 199 5.81 -1.04 -19.82
C PHE A 199 6.73 -1.70 -20.84
N TRP A 200 6.30 -2.82 -21.45
CA TRP A 200 7.12 -3.55 -22.41
C TRP A 200 7.28 -2.84 -23.76
N GLU A 201 6.26 -2.13 -24.22
CA GLU A 201 6.36 -1.28 -25.41
C GLU A 201 7.41 -0.18 -25.21
N LEU A 202 7.32 0.57 -24.11
CA LEU A 202 8.30 1.61 -23.76
C LEU A 202 9.70 1.01 -23.61
N HIS A 203 9.83 -0.12 -22.91
CA HIS A 203 11.13 -0.77 -22.74
C HIS A 203 11.78 -1.13 -24.09
N LYS A 204 11.00 -1.70 -25.03
CA LYS A 204 11.48 -2.05 -26.38
C LYS A 204 11.95 -0.83 -27.16
N GLU A 205 11.23 0.28 -27.05
CA GLU A 205 11.61 1.54 -27.68
C GLU A 205 12.88 2.16 -27.07
N MET A 206 13.23 1.76 -25.85
CA MET A 206 14.33 2.36 -25.08
C MET A 206 15.55 1.43 -24.98
N ILE A 207 15.68 0.41 -25.84
CA ILE A 207 16.79 -0.57 -25.80
C ILE A 207 18.16 0.10 -26.08
N GLU A 208 18.18 1.27 -26.72
CA GLU A 208 19.43 1.98 -27.07
C GLU A 208 20.07 2.77 -25.89
N SER A 209 19.35 2.97 -24.77
CA SER A 209 19.88 3.69 -23.60
C SER A 209 20.59 2.75 -22.62
N GLU A 210 21.69 3.20 -22.01
CA GLU A 210 22.47 2.44 -21.01
C GLU A 210 21.59 1.84 -19.90
N LEU A 211 21.95 0.61 -19.48
CA LEU A 211 21.27 -0.13 -18.42
C LEU A 211 21.69 0.41 -17.05
N ASP A 212 20.95 1.38 -16.54
CA ASP A 212 21.13 1.86 -15.17
C ASP A 212 20.61 0.87 -14.12
N LEU A 213 21.15 0.97 -12.90
CA LEU A 213 20.72 0.20 -11.73
C LEU A 213 19.19 0.27 -11.53
N GLU A 214 18.60 1.47 -11.61
CA GLU A 214 17.16 1.67 -11.43
C GLU A 214 16.33 1.02 -12.54
N ARG A 215 16.88 0.94 -13.75
CA ARG A 215 16.25 0.26 -14.88
C ARG A 215 16.23 -1.25 -14.68
N ILE A 216 17.35 -1.84 -14.24
CA ILE A 216 17.40 -3.26 -13.88
C ILE A 216 16.40 -3.57 -12.76
N ARG A 217 16.30 -2.71 -11.74
CA ARG A 217 15.32 -2.87 -10.65
C ARG A 217 13.88 -2.85 -11.16
N CYS A 218 13.54 -1.88 -12.02
CA CYS A 218 12.21 -1.79 -12.64
C CYS A 218 11.90 -3.03 -13.50
N LEU A 219 12.85 -3.48 -14.33
CA LEU A 219 12.70 -4.66 -15.16
C LEU A 219 12.42 -5.93 -14.34
N ILE A 220 13.21 -6.16 -13.29
CA ILE A 220 13.02 -7.32 -12.43
C ILE A 220 11.65 -7.26 -11.74
N GLN A 221 11.22 -6.08 -11.28
CA GLN A 221 9.91 -5.91 -10.67
C GLN A 221 8.77 -6.18 -11.67
N ALA A 222 8.91 -5.72 -12.92
CA ALA A 222 7.94 -5.96 -14.00
C ALA A 222 7.83 -7.45 -14.34
N LEU A 223 8.96 -8.13 -14.47
CA LEU A 223 9.02 -9.56 -14.77
C LEU A 223 8.41 -10.38 -13.64
N CYS A 224 8.64 -9.99 -12.39
CA CYS A 224 8.00 -10.63 -11.25
C CYS A 224 6.47 -10.44 -11.26
N ASP A 225 5.99 -9.25 -11.62
CA ASP A 225 4.54 -8.97 -11.72
C ASP A 225 3.89 -9.63 -12.94
N GLY A 226 4.64 -9.84 -14.02
CA GLY A 226 4.21 -10.57 -15.21
C GLY A 226 4.26 -12.09 -15.07
N GLY A 227 4.83 -12.62 -13.99
CA GLY A 227 4.97 -14.05 -13.73
C GLY A 227 6.21 -14.72 -14.34
N GLU A 228 7.03 -13.98 -15.10
CA GLU A 228 8.28 -14.43 -15.72
C GLU A 228 9.48 -14.23 -14.78
N VAL A 229 9.36 -14.75 -13.56
CA VAL A 229 10.35 -14.56 -12.48
C VAL A 229 11.74 -15.13 -12.83
N SER A 230 11.78 -16.17 -13.68
CA SER A 230 13.05 -16.79 -14.12
C SER A 230 13.91 -15.82 -14.93
N GLU A 231 13.31 -15.04 -15.83
CA GLU A 231 14.05 -14.03 -16.61
C GLU A 231 14.52 -12.89 -15.71
N GLY A 232 13.68 -12.49 -14.74
CA GLY A 232 14.08 -11.52 -13.70
C GLY A 232 15.29 -11.98 -12.89
N TYR A 233 15.45 -13.29 -12.67
CA TYR A 233 16.63 -13.84 -11.99
C TYR A 233 17.89 -13.84 -12.85
N GLU A 234 17.78 -14.09 -14.16
CA GLU A 234 18.93 -13.98 -15.06
C GLU A 234 19.40 -12.53 -15.19
N LEU A 235 18.47 -11.56 -15.23
CA LEU A 235 18.81 -10.13 -15.17
C LEU A 235 19.49 -9.76 -13.84
N LEU A 236 19.05 -10.34 -12.73
CA LEU A 236 19.73 -10.17 -11.44
C LEU A 236 21.19 -10.65 -11.53
N LYS A 237 21.45 -11.86 -12.06
CA LYS A 237 22.82 -12.37 -12.20
C LYS A 237 23.69 -11.49 -13.09
N GLN A 238 23.12 -11.00 -14.20
CA GLN A 238 23.83 -10.05 -15.08
C GLN A 238 24.19 -8.76 -14.35
N GLY A 239 23.25 -8.18 -13.59
CA GLY A 239 23.50 -7.00 -12.76
C GLY A 239 24.57 -7.23 -11.69
N LEU A 240 24.53 -8.37 -11.01
CA LEU A 240 25.54 -8.72 -9.99
C LEU A 240 26.93 -8.93 -10.59
N ASN A 241 27.03 -9.52 -11.79
CA ASN A 241 28.30 -9.66 -12.53
C ASN A 241 28.88 -8.31 -12.93
N GLN A 242 28.03 -7.29 -13.12
CA GLN A 242 28.43 -5.90 -13.38
C GLN A 242 28.76 -5.12 -12.10
N GLY A 243 28.63 -5.74 -10.92
CA GLY A 243 28.89 -5.10 -9.64
C GLY A 243 27.76 -4.21 -9.12
N LEU A 244 26.57 -4.31 -9.71
CA LEU A 244 25.41 -3.49 -9.36
C LEU A 244 24.58 -4.16 -8.27
N ASP A 245 24.44 -3.49 -7.13
CA ASP A 245 23.58 -3.94 -6.02
C ASP A 245 22.13 -3.48 -6.22
N PRO A 246 21.19 -4.38 -6.56
CA PRO A 246 19.80 -4.02 -6.85
C PRO A 246 18.99 -3.63 -5.60
N GLY A 247 19.58 -3.80 -4.40
CA GLY A 247 18.96 -3.47 -3.12
C GLY A 247 17.92 -4.47 -2.63
N HIS A 248 17.52 -4.30 -1.37
CA HIS A 248 16.64 -5.22 -0.64
C HIS A 248 15.29 -5.47 -1.34
N ASP A 249 14.69 -4.45 -1.97
CA ASP A 249 13.35 -4.53 -2.57
C ASP A 249 13.28 -5.55 -3.72
N VAL A 250 14.32 -5.58 -4.57
CA VAL A 250 14.39 -6.50 -5.70
C VAL A 250 14.54 -7.94 -5.22
N TYR A 251 15.41 -8.18 -4.25
CA TYR A 251 15.56 -9.50 -3.63
C TYR A 251 14.24 -9.97 -3.00
N ALA A 252 13.57 -9.11 -2.24
CA ALA A 252 12.28 -9.43 -1.62
C ALA A 252 11.20 -9.74 -2.67
N LYS A 253 11.18 -9.00 -3.78
CA LYS A 253 10.23 -9.20 -4.88
C LYS A 253 10.50 -10.53 -5.61
N LEU A 254 11.74 -10.83 -5.97
CA LEU A 254 12.11 -12.10 -6.58
C LEU A 254 11.79 -13.29 -5.67
N ILE A 255 12.12 -13.19 -4.37
CA ILE A 255 11.76 -14.21 -3.39
C ILE A 255 10.24 -14.40 -3.36
N SER A 256 9.46 -13.32 -3.39
CA SER A 256 8.00 -13.40 -3.41
C SER A 256 7.46 -14.09 -4.65
N GLY A 257 7.99 -13.77 -5.85
CA GLY A 257 7.59 -14.40 -7.10
C GLY A 257 7.97 -15.88 -7.16
N PHE A 258 9.20 -16.23 -6.75
CA PHE A 258 9.61 -17.64 -6.72
C PHE A 258 8.86 -18.46 -5.67
N CYS A 259 8.36 -17.86 -4.59
CA CYS A 259 7.51 -18.55 -3.63
C CYS A 259 6.17 -18.97 -4.26
N GLU A 260 5.63 -18.16 -5.17
CA GLU A 260 4.38 -18.47 -5.89
C GLU A 260 4.58 -19.58 -6.92
N ILE A 261 5.72 -19.57 -7.63
CA ILE A 261 6.09 -20.60 -8.60
C ILE A 261 6.52 -21.92 -7.91
N GLY A 262 7.05 -21.84 -6.69
CA GLY A 262 7.55 -23.00 -5.93
C GLY A 262 8.96 -23.46 -6.32
N ASN A 263 9.76 -22.59 -6.94
CA ASN A 263 11.17 -22.87 -7.26
C ASN A 263 12.09 -22.40 -6.12
N TYR A 264 12.35 -23.31 -5.18
CA TYR A 264 13.09 -23.01 -3.95
C TYR A 264 14.61 -23.12 -4.08
N ALA A 265 15.11 -23.75 -5.16
CA ALA A 265 16.55 -23.77 -5.45
C ALA A 265 17.04 -22.34 -5.71
N CYS A 266 16.34 -21.61 -6.59
CA CYS A 266 16.62 -20.21 -6.89
C CYS A 266 16.46 -19.32 -5.65
N ILE A 267 15.47 -19.57 -4.77
CA ILE A 267 15.32 -18.81 -3.51
C ILE A 267 16.55 -19.01 -2.61
N SER A 268 17.08 -20.22 -2.51
CA SER A 268 18.29 -20.48 -1.71
C SER A 268 19.49 -19.73 -2.27
N GLU A 269 19.69 -19.77 -3.59
CA GLU A 269 20.76 -19.00 -4.25
C GLU A 269 20.60 -17.50 -4.00
N ILE A 270 19.38 -16.96 -4.15
CA ILE A 270 19.08 -15.54 -3.90
C ILE A 270 19.35 -15.16 -2.44
N LEU A 271 19.02 -16.01 -1.47
CA LEU A 271 19.35 -15.73 -0.07
C LEU A 271 20.87 -15.71 0.16
N HIS A 272 21.61 -16.60 -0.48
CA HIS A 272 23.08 -16.60 -0.39
C HIS A 272 23.69 -15.37 -1.05
N THR A 273 23.20 -14.95 -2.22
CA THR A 273 23.66 -13.72 -2.88
C THR A 273 23.33 -12.49 -2.05
N MET A 274 22.10 -12.39 -1.50
CA MET A 274 21.70 -11.31 -0.61
C MET A 274 22.65 -11.18 0.59
N ILE A 275 23.02 -12.30 1.24
CA ILE A 275 23.97 -12.31 2.36
C ILE A 275 25.40 -11.95 1.91
N ALA A 276 25.84 -12.43 0.75
CA ALA A 276 27.17 -12.12 0.21
C ALA A 276 27.35 -10.61 -0.06
N TRP A 277 26.24 -9.93 -0.41
CA TRP A 277 26.19 -8.48 -0.62
C TRP A 277 25.83 -7.69 0.64
N ASN A 278 25.96 -8.28 1.84
CA ASN A 278 25.66 -7.67 3.14
C ASN A 278 24.20 -7.23 3.35
N HIS A 279 23.26 -7.75 2.56
CA HIS A 279 21.83 -7.60 2.83
C HIS A 279 21.37 -8.74 3.74
N PHE A 280 20.87 -8.41 4.92
CA PHE A 280 20.36 -9.40 5.86
C PHE A 280 18.86 -9.64 5.61
N PRO A 281 18.44 -10.89 5.28
CA PRO A 281 17.03 -11.18 5.08
C PRO A 281 16.24 -10.95 6.37
N SER A 282 15.14 -10.20 6.27
CA SER A 282 14.26 -9.98 7.41
C SER A 282 13.59 -11.29 7.89
N ILE A 283 13.15 -11.33 9.14
CA ILE A 283 12.33 -12.44 9.68
C ILE A 283 11.06 -12.64 8.82
N TYR A 284 10.49 -11.55 8.31
CA TYR A 284 9.34 -11.58 7.41
C TYR A 284 9.65 -12.28 6.08
N THR A 285 10.83 -12.06 5.51
CA THR A 285 11.30 -12.76 4.29
C THR A 285 11.34 -14.26 4.54
N TYR A 286 11.93 -14.71 5.64
CA TYR A 286 11.98 -16.12 6.01
C TYR A 286 10.59 -16.71 6.29
N GLN A 287 9.71 -15.98 6.98
CA GLN A 287 8.33 -16.39 7.25
C GLN A 287 7.56 -16.65 5.94
N ARG A 288 7.70 -15.75 4.96
CA ARG A 288 7.08 -15.91 3.64
C ARG A 288 7.59 -17.17 2.93
N ILE A 289 8.91 -17.39 2.93
CA ILE A 289 9.53 -18.57 2.30
C ILE A 289 9.03 -19.85 2.96
N ILE A 290 9.06 -19.91 4.30
CA ILE A 290 8.57 -21.07 5.07
C ILE A 290 7.09 -21.34 4.76
N LYS A 291 6.24 -20.32 4.75
CA LYS A 291 4.83 -20.47 4.41
C LYS A 291 4.64 -21.01 2.99
N GLY A 292 5.36 -20.47 2.01
CA GLY A 292 5.33 -20.95 0.63
C GLY A 292 5.74 -22.43 0.54
N LEU A 293 6.86 -22.78 1.17
CA LEU A 293 7.38 -24.16 1.21
C LEU A 293 6.37 -25.14 1.81
N CYS A 294 5.73 -24.77 2.92
CA CYS A 294 4.68 -25.58 3.54
C CYS A 294 3.45 -25.73 2.63
N MET A 295 3.03 -24.67 1.92
CA MET A 295 1.90 -24.75 0.98
C MET A 295 2.20 -25.67 -0.22
N ASN A 296 3.45 -25.70 -0.67
CA ASN A 296 3.91 -26.55 -1.78
C ASN A 296 4.39 -27.94 -1.34
N LYS A 297 4.06 -28.37 -0.11
CA LYS A 297 4.35 -29.71 0.43
C LYS A 297 5.85 -30.07 0.50
N LYS A 298 6.71 -29.06 0.74
CA LYS A 298 8.18 -29.16 0.87
C LYS A 298 8.67 -28.77 2.28
N GLU A 299 8.22 -29.52 3.28
CA GLU A 299 8.37 -29.22 4.71
C GLU A 299 9.78 -29.51 5.22
N LEU A 300 10.52 -30.42 4.58
CA LEU A 300 11.94 -30.67 4.92
C LEU A 300 12.79 -29.44 4.62
N GLU A 301 12.61 -28.87 3.43
CA GLU A 301 13.28 -27.63 3.01
C GLU A 301 12.86 -26.47 3.93
N ALA A 302 11.57 -26.36 4.25
CA ALA A 302 11.07 -25.38 5.22
C ALA A 302 11.76 -25.52 6.58
N TYR A 303 11.94 -26.75 7.06
CA TYR A 303 12.58 -27.03 8.33
C TYR A 303 14.09 -26.73 8.30
N CYS A 304 14.78 -27.01 7.21
CA CYS A 304 16.19 -26.62 7.03
C CYS A 304 16.35 -25.10 7.10
N ILE A 305 15.48 -24.33 6.45
CA ILE A 305 15.49 -22.87 6.52
C ILE A 305 15.17 -22.38 7.93
N PHE A 306 14.18 -22.98 8.59
CA PHE A 306 13.85 -22.67 9.99
C PHE A 306 15.01 -22.95 10.95
N LYS A 307 15.75 -24.04 10.75
CA LYS A 307 16.95 -24.38 11.52
C LYS A 307 18.07 -23.36 11.25
N ASN A 308 18.30 -23.02 9.98
CA ASN A 308 19.28 -22.02 9.59
C ASN A 308 18.98 -20.64 10.19
N LEU A 309 17.70 -20.25 10.27
CA LEU A 309 17.26 -19.02 10.91
C LEU A 309 17.68 -18.98 12.39
N LYS A 310 17.50 -20.09 13.12
CA LYS A 310 17.94 -20.19 14.52
C LYS A 310 19.45 -20.19 14.67
N GLU A 311 20.17 -20.93 13.82
CA GLU A 311 21.64 -21.01 13.85
C GLU A 311 22.29 -19.65 13.59
N LYS A 312 21.66 -18.80 12.78
CA LYS A 312 22.08 -17.41 12.52
C LYS A 312 21.73 -16.43 13.66
N GLY A 313 21.13 -16.90 14.76
CA GLY A 313 20.80 -16.08 15.91
C GLY A 313 19.50 -15.29 15.81
N TYR A 314 18.69 -15.49 14.75
CA TYR A 314 17.35 -14.91 14.70
C TYR A 314 16.44 -15.62 15.71
N ALA A 315 15.55 -14.86 16.35
CA ALA A 315 14.49 -15.39 17.19
C ALA A 315 13.22 -15.58 16.36
N PRO A 316 12.85 -16.81 15.95
CA PRO A 316 11.59 -17.02 15.25
C PRO A 316 10.43 -16.64 16.15
N ASP A 317 9.47 -15.90 15.59
CA ASP A 317 8.28 -15.49 16.30
C ASP A 317 7.24 -16.63 16.37
N ARG A 318 6.16 -16.39 17.12
CA ARG A 318 5.04 -17.34 17.25
C ARG A 318 4.45 -17.75 15.89
N VAL A 319 4.44 -16.85 14.90
CA VAL A 319 3.83 -17.12 13.59
C VAL A 319 4.69 -18.10 12.79
N VAL A 320 6.02 -17.94 12.82
CA VAL A 320 6.95 -18.88 12.18
C VAL A 320 6.84 -20.27 12.81
N TYR A 321 6.81 -20.37 14.15
CA TYR A 321 6.58 -21.67 14.82
C TYR A 321 5.24 -22.30 14.40
N THR A 322 4.16 -21.52 14.43
CA THR A 322 2.83 -22.05 14.08
C THR A 322 2.75 -22.49 12.62
N THR A 323 3.43 -21.77 11.72
CA THR A 323 3.52 -22.14 10.29
C THR A 323 4.28 -23.45 10.10
N MET A 324 5.40 -23.64 10.80
CA MET A 324 6.17 -24.89 10.76
C MET A 324 5.39 -26.07 11.37
N ILE A 325 4.71 -25.85 12.50
CA ILE A 325 3.85 -26.86 13.12
C ILE A 325 2.74 -27.26 12.15
N HIS A 326 2.11 -26.30 11.46
CA HIS A 326 1.09 -26.56 10.45
C HIS A 326 1.63 -27.40 9.28
N GLY A 327 2.81 -27.06 8.74
CA GLY A 327 3.46 -27.87 7.72
C GLY A 327 3.66 -29.33 8.18
N PHE A 328 4.19 -29.54 9.39
CA PHE A 328 4.36 -30.89 9.93
C PHE A 328 3.06 -31.64 10.18
N CYS A 329 2.01 -30.96 10.65
CA CYS A 329 0.67 -31.53 10.78
C CYS A 329 0.11 -31.94 9.41
N GLU A 330 0.33 -31.15 8.37
CA GLU A 330 -0.14 -31.47 7.02
C GLU A 330 0.49 -32.74 6.44
N LYS A 331 1.77 -32.98 6.71
CA LYS A 331 2.46 -34.25 6.37
C LYS A 331 2.20 -35.41 7.32
N GLY A 332 1.59 -35.17 8.47
CA GLY A 332 1.35 -36.18 9.50
C GLY A 332 2.54 -36.44 10.42
N TRP A 333 3.59 -35.61 10.39
CA TRP A 333 4.76 -35.72 11.28
C TRP A 333 4.50 -35.09 12.65
N LEU A 334 3.50 -35.61 13.37
CA LEU A 334 3.06 -35.04 14.65
C LEU A 334 4.14 -35.07 15.74
N GLY A 335 5.10 -36.00 15.69
CA GLY A 335 6.23 -36.02 16.61
C GLY A 335 7.08 -34.75 16.50
N SER A 336 7.40 -34.32 15.27
CA SER A 336 8.14 -33.08 15.01
C SER A 336 7.31 -31.84 15.31
N ALA A 337 6.01 -31.85 14.98
CA ALA A 337 5.08 -30.78 15.35
C ALA A 337 5.03 -30.56 16.87
N ARG A 338 4.93 -31.65 17.65
CA ARG A 338 4.91 -31.62 19.12
C ARG A 338 6.23 -31.13 19.71
N LYS A 339 7.38 -31.50 19.13
CA LYS A 339 8.69 -30.96 19.54
C LYS A 339 8.72 -29.44 19.40
N LEU A 340 8.28 -28.90 18.25
CA LEU A 340 8.22 -27.46 18.04
C LEU A 340 7.17 -26.76 18.92
N TRP A 341 6.05 -27.41 19.20
CA TRP A 341 5.04 -26.93 20.14
C TRP A 341 5.63 -26.70 21.55
N PHE A 342 6.30 -27.72 22.10
CA PHE A 342 6.92 -27.58 23.42
C PHE A 342 8.11 -26.62 23.41
N GLU A 343 8.90 -26.58 22.34
CA GLU A 343 9.97 -25.59 22.21
C GLU A 343 9.41 -24.15 22.23
N MET A 344 8.29 -23.91 21.55
CA MET A 344 7.61 -22.61 21.56
C MET A 344 7.20 -22.21 22.99
N ILE A 345 6.59 -23.14 23.74
CA ILE A 345 6.17 -22.90 25.13
C ILE A 345 7.38 -22.67 26.05
N ASN A 346 8.42 -23.49 25.94
CA ASN A 346 9.63 -23.38 26.76
C ASN A 346 10.39 -22.05 26.55
N LYS A 347 10.23 -21.45 25.37
CA LYS A 347 10.74 -20.11 25.06
C LYS A 347 9.85 -18.97 25.57
N GLY A 348 8.81 -19.28 26.35
CA GLY A 348 7.87 -18.31 26.92
C GLY A 348 6.82 -17.80 25.91
N MET A 349 6.76 -18.36 24.71
CA MET A 349 5.75 -17.96 23.72
C MET A 349 4.45 -18.73 23.99
N ARG A 350 3.39 -18.01 24.33
CA ARG A 350 2.06 -18.61 24.50
C ARG A 350 1.47 -18.96 23.12
N PRO A 351 1.09 -20.24 22.87
CA PRO A 351 0.34 -20.61 21.68
C PRO A 351 -0.91 -19.75 21.56
N ASN A 352 -1.30 -19.37 20.35
CA ASN A 352 -2.58 -18.68 20.14
C ASN A 352 -3.67 -19.68 19.70
N GLU A 353 -4.90 -19.19 19.59
CA GLU A 353 -6.05 -19.97 19.12
C GLU A 353 -5.75 -20.70 17.79
N PHE A 354 -5.07 -20.02 16.86
CA PHE A 354 -4.68 -20.62 15.58
C PHE A 354 -3.69 -21.78 15.78
N SER A 355 -2.69 -21.65 16.66
CA SER A 355 -1.76 -22.73 17.00
C SER A 355 -2.50 -23.97 17.55
N TYR A 356 -3.48 -23.77 18.42
CA TYR A 356 -4.33 -24.86 18.93
C TYR A 356 -5.12 -25.52 17.80
N ASN A 357 -5.78 -24.73 16.95
CA ASN A 357 -6.53 -25.24 15.80
C ASN A 357 -5.66 -26.08 14.86
N VAL A 358 -4.41 -25.68 14.63
CA VAL A 358 -3.44 -26.45 13.84
C VAL A 358 -3.13 -27.81 14.49
N MET A 359 -2.84 -27.84 15.80
CA MET A 359 -2.56 -29.10 16.51
C MET A 359 -3.78 -30.02 16.54
N MET A 360 -4.96 -29.48 16.81
CA MET A 360 -6.22 -30.22 16.74
C MET A 360 -6.44 -30.83 15.35
N HIS A 361 -6.28 -30.02 14.29
CA HIS A 361 -6.43 -30.49 12.91
C HIS A 361 -5.46 -31.64 12.59
N GLY A 362 -4.18 -31.49 12.98
CA GLY A 362 -3.17 -32.52 12.77
C GLY A 362 -3.49 -33.84 13.47
N HIS A 363 -3.90 -33.79 14.74
CA HIS A 363 -4.27 -34.98 15.52
C HIS A 363 -5.51 -35.66 14.93
N PHE A 364 -6.55 -34.91 14.58
CA PHE A 364 -7.73 -35.48 13.91
C PHE A 364 -7.35 -36.09 12.56
N LYS A 365 -6.54 -35.44 11.73
CA LYS A 365 -6.16 -35.97 10.41
C LYS A 365 -5.44 -37.32 10.49
N ARG A 366 -4.69 -37.59 11.57
CA ARG A 366 -4.00 -38.86 11.83
C ARG A 366 -4.88 -39.93 12.50
N GLY A 367 -6.08 -39.56 12.95
CA GLY A 367 -6.97 -40.45 13.70
C GLY A 367 -6.70 -40.51 15.21
N GLU A 368 -5.88 -39.62 15.75
CA GLU A 368 -5.61 -39.51 17.19
C GLU A 368 -6.70 -38.65 17.87
N ILE A 369 -7.94 -39.14 17.84
CA ILE A 369 -9.15 -38.39 18.23
C ILE A 369 -9.06 -37.88 19.67
N SER A 370 -8.65 -38.74 20.61
CA SER A 370 -8.54 -38.38 22.04
C SER A 370 -7.53 -37.26 22.30
N LEU A 371 -6.45 -37.21 21.52
CA LEU A 371 -5.46 -36.13 21.62
C LEU A 371 -5.99 -34.82 20.98
N GLY A 372 -6.67 -34.91 19.85
CA GLY A 372 -7.34 -33.75 19.24
C GLY A 372 -8.36 -33.11 20.18
N GLU A 373 -9.14 -33.94 20.87
CA GLU A 373 -10.09 -33.51 21.91
C GLU A 373 -9.38 -32.93 23.14
N ALA A 374 -8.28 -33.54 23.60
CA ALA A 374 -7.50 -33.01 24.71
C ALA A 374 -6.97 -31.59 24.43
N PHE A 375 -6.45 -31.34 23.22
CA PHE A 375 -6.02 -30.00 22.79
C PHE A 375 -7.16 -28.98 22.77
N TYR A 376 -8.37 -29.42 22.41
CA TYR A 376 -9.55 -28.56 22.44
C TYR A 376 -9.92 -28.12 23.86
N TYR A 377 -9.97 -29.05 24.80
CA TYR A 377 -10.24 -28.69 26.20
C TYR A 377 -9.08 -27.94 26.86
N GLU A 378 -7.83 -28.21 26.47
CA GLU A 378 -6.68 -27.41 26.91
C GLU A 378 -6.78 -25.95 26.45
N MET A 379 -7.20 -25.72 25.20
CA MET A 379 -7.45 -24.38 24.66
C MET A 379 -8.48 -23.63 25.52
N LEU A 380 -9.60 -24.28 25.87
CA LEU A 380 -10.63 -23.68 26.73
C LEU A 380 -10.11 -23.39 28.16
N ARG A 381 -9.36 -24.33 28.75
CA ARG A 381 -8.76 -24.16 30.09
C ARG A 381 -7.75 -23.01 30.14
N ASN A 382 -7.07 -22.73 29.04
CA ASN A 382 -6.14 -21.60 28.91
C ASN A 382 -6.83 -20.26 28.66
N GLY A 383 -8.16 -20.21 28.74
CA GLY A 383 -8.94 -18.97 28.67
C GLY A 383 -9.28 -18.49 27.26
N TYR A 384 -9.06 -19.33 26.24
CA TYR A 384 -9.51 -19.04 24.88
C TYR A 384 -11.00 -19.40 24.74
N GLY A 385 -11.80 -18.48 24.23
CA GLY A 385 -13.21 -18.74 23.93
C GLY A 385 -13.37 -19.70 22.75
N GLU A 386 -14.54 -20.35 22.68
CA GLU A 386 -14.91 -21.10 21.49
C GLU A 386 -15.09 -20.15 20.30
N THR A 387 -14.48 -20.50 19.17
CA THR A 387 -14.69 -19.79 17.90
C THR A 387 -15.31 -20.71 16.87
N THR A 388 -15.91 -20.11 15.83
CA THR A 388 -16.44 -20.88 14.70
C THR A 388 -15.36 -21.75 14.06
N LEU A 389 -14.10 -21.31 14.03
CA LEU A 389 -12.98 -22.07 13.48
C LEU A 389 -12.63 -23.29 14.34
N SER A 390 -12.52 -23.12 15.66
CA SER A 390 -12.20 -24.21 16.58
C SER A 390 -13.28 -25.29 16.59
N CYS A 391 -14.55 -24.87 16.67
CA CYS A 391 -15.68 -25.81 16.68
C CYS A 391 -15.80 -26.54 15.33
N ASN A 392 -15.61 -25.84 14.20
CA ASN A 392 -15.59 -26.49 12.89
C ASN A 392 -14.46 -27.52 12.75
N THR A 393 -13.29 -27.25 13.33
CA THR A 393 -12.15 -28.17 13.29
C THR A 393 -12.46 -29.47 14.04
N VAL A 394 -13.03 -29.35 15.25
CA VAL A 394 -13.41 -30.49 16.09
C VAL A 394 -14.59 -31.27 15.48
N ILE A 395 -15.65 -30.59 15.05
CA ILE A 395 -16.81 -31.22 14.39
C ILE A 395 -16.37 -32.01 13.17
N ARG A 396 -15.54 -31.41 12.31
CA ARG A 396 -15.00 -32.10 11.13
C ARG A 396 -14.15 -33.31 11.54
N GLY A 397 -13.34 -33.17 12.58
CA GLY A 397 -12.51 -34.24 13.14
C GLY A 397 -13.34 -35.43 13.63
N PHE A 398 -14.37 -35.19 14.43
CA PHE A 398 -15.27 -36.25 14.90
C PHE A 398 -16.06 -36.90 13.74
N CYS A 399 -16.65 -36.09 12.85
CA CYS A 399 -17.36 -36.57 11.68
C CYS A 399 -16.49 -37.41 10.73
N SER A 400 -15.18 -37.12 10.61
CA SER A 400 -14.30 -37.92 9.76
C SER A 400 -14.01 -39.33 10.32
N HIS A 401 -14.24 -39.54 11.62
CA HIS A 401 -13.98 -40.79 12.33
C HIS A 401 -15.25 -41.50 12.83
N GLY A 402 -16.42 -41.14 12.31
CA GLY A 402 -17.67 -41.83 12.66
C GLY A 402 -18.22 -41.50 14.05
N LYS A 403 -17.80 -40.37 14.63
CA LYS A 403 -18.23 -39.86 15.95
C LYS A 403 -19.25 -38.72 15.78
N SER A 404 -20.30 -38.93 14.98
CA SER A 404 -21.27 -37.86 14.72
C SER A 404 -22.06 -37.41 15.94
N ASP A 405 -22.23 -38.26 16.94
CA ASP A 405 -22.98 -37.92 18.15
C ASP A 405 -22.18 -36.91 18.99
N GLU A 406 -20.87 -37.12 19.19
CA GLU A 406 -19.97 -36.13 19.81
C GLU A 406 -19.88 -34.84 18.96
N ALA A 407 -19.88 -34.95 17.62
CA ALA A 407 -19.91 -33.77 16.74
C ALA A 407 -21.17 -32.92 16.94
N PHE A 408 -22.32 -33.55 17.20
CA PHE A 408 -23.57 -32.87 17.50
C PHE A 408 -23.57 -32.18 18.87
N GLU A 409 -22.90 -32.75 19.87
CA GLU A 409 -22.73 -32.09 21.17
C GLU A 409 -21.98 -30.76 21.02
N ILE A 410 -20.88 -30.75 20.23
CA ILE A 410 -20.16 -29.51 19.92
C ILE A 410 -21.05 -28.53 19.16
N PHE A 411 -21.80 -29.00 18.16
CA PHE A 411 -22.72 -28.16 17.38
C PHE A 411 -23.80 -27.49 18.23
N LYS A 412 -24.39 -28.23 19.18
CA LYS A 412 -25.37 -27.69 20.13
C LYS A 412 -24.71 -26.65 21.04
N ARG A 413 -23.53 -26.96 21.57
CA ARG A 413 -22.78 -26.07 22.45
C ARG A 413 -22.43 -24.74 21.79
N MET A 414 -22.16 -24.72 20.48
CA MET A 414 -21.94 -23.48 19.73
C MET A 414 -23.08 -22.47 19.93
N SER A 415 -24.34 -22.92 19.92
CA SER A 415 -25.48 -22.04 20.15
C SER A 415 -25.58 -21.56 21.60
N GLU A 416 -25.24 -22.44 22.55
CA GLU A 416 -25.23 -22.14 24.00
C GLU A 416 -24.12 -21.14 24.38
N THR A 417 -22.99 -21.17 23.66
CA THR A 417 -21.83 -20.27 23.89
C THR A 417 -21.86 -19.01 23.02
N GLY A 418 -22.92 -18.80 22.24
CA GLY A 418 -23.09 -17.60 21.39
C GLY A 418 -22.26 -17.63 20.10
N VAL A 419 -21.70 -18.78 19.73
CA VAL A 419 -20.97 -18.98 18.48
C VAL A 419 -21.93 -19.40 17.37
N THR A 420 -22.10 -18.57 16.34
CA THR A 420 -23.00 -18.88 15.24
C THR A 420 -22.43 -19.97 14.32
N PRO A 421 -23.13 -21.11 14.13
CA PRO A 421 -22.75 -22.09 13.12
C PRO A 421 -22.82 -21.48 11.72
N ASN A 422 -21.88 -21.85 10.85
CA ASN A 422 -21.84 -21.36 9.47
C ASN A 422 -22.00 -22.50 8.46
N ALA A 423 -21.98 -22.16 7.17
CA ALA A 423 -22.11 -23.16 6.12
C ALA A 423 -21.07 -24.29 6.24
N ILE A 424 -19.85 -24.01 6.72
CA ILE A 424 -18.80 -25.02 6.91
C ILE A 424 -19.20 -26.02 8.00
N THR A 425 -19.80 -25.54 9.10
CA THR A 425 -20.28 -26.38 10.22
C THR A 425 -21.32 -27.41 9.75
N TYR A 426 -22.39 -26.94 9.12
CA TYR A 426 -23.46 -27.80 8.60
C TYR A 426 -22.94 -28.77 7.53
N ASN A 427 -22.12 -28.29 6.59
CA ASN A 427 -21.54 -29.15 5.56
C ASN A 427 -20.68 -30.27 6.15
N ALA A 428 -19.92 -30.00 7.22
CA ALA A 428 -19.12 -31.02 7.92
C ALA A 428 -20.01 -32.09 8.58
N LEU A 429 -21.07 -31.67 9.29
CA LEU A 429 -22.04 -32.58 9.92
C LEU A 429 -22.78 -33.44 8.89
N ILE A 430 -23.32 -32.82 7.83
CA ILE A 430 -24.01 -33.53 6.75
C ILE A 430 -23.09 -34.59 6.15
N LYS A 431 -21.85 -34.23 5.85
CA LYS A 431 -20.87 -35.18 5.30
C LYS A 431 -20.55 -36.31 6.29
N GLY A 432 -20.40 -36.02 7.58
CA GLY A 432 -20.19 -37.01 8.63
C GLY A 432 -21.34 -37.99 8.75
N LEU A 433 -22.57 -37.48 8.83
CA LEU A 433 -23.78 -38.29 8.94
C LEU A 433 -24.00 -39.19 7.72
N CYS A 434 -23.71 -38.67 6.53
CA CYS A 434 -23.72 -39.46 5.31
C CYS A 434 -22.67 -40.58 5.30
N LYS A 435 -21.54 -40.44 6.01
CA LYS A 435 -20.56 -41.54 6.16
C LYS A 435 -21.02 -42.62 7.13
N GLU A 436 -21.82 -42.25 8.12
CA GLU A 436 -22.39 -43.17 9.11
C GLU A 436 -23.77 -43.74 8.69
N ASN A 437 -24.18 -43.55 7.42
CA ASN A 437 -25.49 -43.94 6.90
C ASN A 437 -26.69 -43.30 7.65
N LYS A 438 -26.48 -42.23 8.43
CA LYS A 438 -27.51 -41.46 9.13
C LYS A 438 -28.14 -40.39 8.21
N VAL A 439 -28.56 -40.79 7.00
CA VAL A 439 -28.96 -39.89 5.90
C VAL A 439 -30.14 -38.98 6.25
N GLU A 440 -31.14 -39.48 6.97
CA GLU A 440 -32.33 -38.71 7.37
C GLU A 440 -31.97 -37.47 8.22
N LYS A 441 -31.07 -37.65 9.20
CA LYS A 441 -30.55 -36.54 10.03
C LYS A 441 -29.76 -35.54 9.17
N GLY A 442 -28.96 -36.04 8.23
CA GLY A 442 -28.24 -35.20 7.26
C GLY A 442 -29.16 -34.36 6.37
N MET A 443 -30.28 -34.93 5.93
CA MET A 443 -31.27 -34.23 5.10
C MET A 443 -32.03 -33.14 5.89
N LYS A 444 -32.32 -33.39 7.18
CA LYS A 444 -32.89 -32.36 8.07
C LYS A 444 -31.95 -31.15 8.19
N LEU A 445 -30.67 -31.38 8.46
CA LEU A 445 -29.65 -30.32 8.52
C LEU A 445 -29.48 -29.59 7.17
N TYR A 446 -29.61 -30.29 6.06
CA TYR A 446 -29.55 -29.67 4.72
C TYR A 446 -30.72 -28.70 4.47
N LYS A 447 -31.94 -29.08 4.89
CA LYS A 447 -33.12 -28.20 4.82
C LYS A 447 -32.97 -27.00 5.74
N GLU A 448 -32.49 -27.19 6.96
CA GLU A 448 -32.21 -26.12 7.91
C GLU A 448 -31.18 -25.12 7.36
N LEU A 449 -30.08 -25.62 6.78
CA LEU A 449 -29.07 -24.79 6.14
C LEU A 449 -29.64 -23.92 5.00
N LYS A 450 -30.54 -24.47 4.18
CA LYS A 450 -31.23 -23.70 3.13
C LYS A 450 -32.17 -22.66 3.71
N ALA A 451 -32.92 -23.00 4.75
CA ALA A 451 -33.83 -22.08 5.43
C ALA A 451 -33.10 -20.88 6.05
N LEU A 452 -31.85 -21.08 6.49
CA LEU A 452 -30.96 -20.03 6.99
C LEU A 452 -30.31 -19.17 5.88
N GLY A 453 -30.63 -19.40 4.60
CA GLY A 453 -30.05 -18.68 3.46
C GLY A 453 -28.57 -19.02 3.18
N LEU A 454 -28.03 -20.06 3.80
CA LEU A 454 -26.65 -20.48 3.63
C LEU A 454 -26.53 -21.41 2.41
N LYS A 455 -25.45 -21.24 1.61
CA LYS A 455 -25.24 -22.06 0.40
C LYS A 455 -24.65 -23.43 0.76
N PRO A 456 -25.32 -24.55 0.40
CA PRO A 456 -24.77 -25.88 0.61
C PRO A 456 -23.57 -26.12 -0.31
N SER A 457 -22.55 -26.81 0.19
CA SER A 457 -21.41 -27.19 -0.63
C SER A 457 -21.79 -28.32 -1.60
N GLY A 458 -21.23 -28.29 -2.82
CA GLY A 458 -21.44 -29.38 -3.79
C GLY A 458 -21.00 -30.76 -3.24
N ALA A 459 -20.00 -30.78 -2.35
CA ALA A 459 -19.54 -31.99 -1.68
C ALA A 459 -20.56 -32.58 -0.69
N ALA A 460 -21.30 -31.73 0.05
CA ALA A 460 -22.34 -32.18 0.97
C ALA A 460 -23.56 -32.72 0.20
N TYR A 461 -23.95 -32.04 -0.88
CA TYR A 461 -25.02 -32.51 -1.77
C TYR A 461 -24.67 -33.85 -2.44
N ALA A 462 -23.46 -33.97 -2.99
CA ALA A 462 -22.99 -35.22 -3.58
C ALA A 462 -22.93 -36.38 -2.57
N ALA A 463 -22.59 -36.10 -1.30
CA ALA A 463 -22.61 -37.10 -0.24
C ALA A 463 -24.02 -37.59 0.11
N LEU A 464 -25.02 -36.69 0.13
CA LEU A 464 -26.42 -37.04 0.33
C LEU A 464 -26.96 -37.87 -0.85
N VAL A 465 -26.78 -37.40 -2.08
CA VAL A 465 -27.27 -38.08 -3.29
C VAL A 465 -26.65 -39.48 -3.45
N ARG A 466 -25.36 -39.65 -3.16
CA ARG A 466 -24.70 -40.96 -3.24
C ARG A 466 -25.36 -41.98 -2.29
N ASN A 467 -25.64 -41.60 -1.05
CA ASN A 467 -26.25 -42.51 -0.07
C ASN A 467 -27.74 -42.75 -0.32
N LEU A 468 -28.46 -41.77 -0.86
CA LEU A 468 -29.86 -41.93 -1.29
C LEU A 468 -29.99 -42.92 -2.46
N LYS A 469 -29.03 -42.95 -3.39
CA LYS A 469 -28.99 -43.94 -4.48
C LYS A 469 -28.62 -45.36 -4.04
N MET A 470 -27.96 -45.52 -2.89
CA MET A 470 -27.65 -46.85 -2.33
C MET A 470 -28.77 -47.37 -1.41
N SER A 471 -29.73 -46.51 -1.07
CA SER A 471 -30.91 -46.84 -0.26
C SER A 471 -32.17 -46.82 -1.13
N ASP A 472 -32.27 -47.74 -2.09
CA ASP A 472 -33.50 -47.96 -2.90
C ASP A 472 -34.75 -48.28 -2.05
N SER A 473 -34.58 -48.49 -0.74
CA SER A 473 -35.68 -48.60 0.24
C SER A 473 -36.22 -47.24 0.74
N VAL A 474 -35.51 -46.12 0.54
CA VAL A 474 -35.89 -44.78 1.06
C VAL A 474 -36.25 -43.81 -0.07
N ALA A 475 -35.85 -44.11 -1.31
CA ALA A 475 -36.21 -43.31 -2.50
C ALA A 475 -37.73 -43.21 -2.73
N THR A 476 -38.51 -44.20 -2.31
CA THR A 476 -39.97 -44.23 -2.46
C THR A 476 -40.73 -43.43 -1.40
N SER A 477 -40.12 -43.06 -0.26
CA SER A 477 -40.82 -42.31 0.80
C SER A 477 -40.52 -40.81 0.82
N LEU A 478 -39.58 -40.32 -0.01
CA LEU A 478 -39.15 -38.92 -0.03
C LEU A 478 -39.14 -38.30 -1.45
N ASN A 479 -40.02 -38.77 -2.34
CA ASN A 479 -40.53 -37.95 -3.43
C ASN A 479 -41.20 -36.72 -2.80
N LEU A 480 -40.47 -35.61 -2.67
CA LEU A 480 -41.02 -34.26 -2.56
C LEU A 480 -39.91 -33.22 -2.82
N GLU A 481 -40.02 -32.63 -4.01
CA GLU A 481 -39.71 -31.24 -4.38
C GLU A 481 -38.26 -30.75 -4.25
N ILE A 482 -37.52 -30.84 -5.36
CA ILE A 482 -36.60 -29.76 -5.78
C ILE A 482 -36.68 -29.65 -7.31
N ALA A 483 -37.53 -28.75 -7.79
CA ALA A 483 -37.25 -27.94 -8.97
C ALA A 483 -36.41 -26.74 -8.54
#